data_AF-A0A0R3Q5W4-F1
#
_entry.id   AF-A0A0R3Q5W4-F1
#
_cell.length_a   1.000
_cell.length_b   1.000
_cell.length_c   1.000
_cell.angle_alpha   90.00
_cell.angle_beta   90.00
_cell.angle_gamma   90.00
#
_symmetry.space_group_name_H-M   'P 1'
#
loop_
_entity.id
_entity.type
_entity.pdbx_description
1 polymer ?
#
loop_
_entity_poly.entity_id
_entity_poly.type
_entity_poly.pdbx_seq_one_letter_code
_entity_poly.pdbx_strand_id
1 'polypeptide(L)'
;MPEKIRLRVGSMTNQQMVVYDEFSSRICGFKPTTAEDMIVDFSVMKSSTPTAMQPVVQQPGMDKEVEQFVTALQLLVHDIDSILSAYGIPNYRASAAVANIRDAISQLASNPREPIQMHNCIQRIVEQVLCAYRNADFQQHQLCMFGTPPEIDWNRRLKDVFLQLCRILLTQIPLGDLARRVTRVIVDCRLDYRFNVDAMDLLAKHMLIQMNVYDQNLAMLIDSGSNFEALIFAQRFLKLLTMNNPTHSRQAVSESMPLTMEQLAKAQQFGQNRPTPESFATATVPLNNEVALIGSRSVASLPPPSTIADRVHNSLPAALVASVPLSGPVGGSTHLRGDNMEDGAELQSKVEMILREWIQLCYTPQAQKEPQQALAQIVHVMHEQGVISTDEMITRFFRLCTEMCVDVSYRLIKNDVSSHPTTVVRQRCYYTLDAFVKLTCLMIKHSDGSQYQTKINLLKKVLNIITNVLHLDHEVRGTDFHSMPYQRILIIMFNELTAPDPTLDVISWHILEAFGQALFILQPRRVPGFAYAWLDIIGHRNFIGRLLKESTEPMKTAAMYTQLIICHL
;
A
#
# COMPACT_ATOMS: atom_id res chain seq x y z
N MET A 1 -3.09 38.36 24.89
CA MET A 1 -1.81 38.20 24.16
C MET A 1 -1.15 39.56 23.99
N PRO A 2 0.16 39.69 24.24
CA PRO A 2 0.95 40.86 23.86
C PRO A 2 0.68 41.27 22.41
N GLU A 3 0.71 42.57 22.13
CA GLU A 3 0.32 43.15 20.84
C GLU A 3 1.13 42.58 19.65
N LYS A 4 2.36 42.11 19.91
CA LYS A 4 3.25 41.47 18.95
C LYS A 4 2.88 40.04 18.54
N ILE A 5 2.02 39.36 19.30
CA ILE A 5 1.61 37.96 19.04
C ILE A 5 0.11 37.81 18.82
N ARG A 6 -0.61 38.93 18.67
CA ARG A 6 -2.03 38.91 18.32
C ARG A 6 -2.18 38.56 16.84
N LEU A 7 -2.90 37.49 16.53
CA LEU A 7 -3.28 37.12 15.16
C LEU A 7 -4.02 38.29 14.51
N ARG A 8 -3.39 38.95 13.52
CA ARG A 8 -4.04 39.95 12.69
C ARG A 8 -4.78 39.23 11.58
N VAL A 9 -6.09 39.08 11.72
CA VAL A 9 -6.95 38.51 10.68
C VAL A 9 -7.12 39.58 9.59
N GLY A 10 -6.59 39.31 8.41
CA GLY A 10 -6.64 40.15 7.22
C GLY A 10 -6.08 39.42 6.01
N SER A 11 -6.45 39.84 4.81
CA SER A 11 -5.90 39.29 3.56
C SER A 11 -4.39 39.53 3.51
N MET A 12 -3.64 38.51 3.08
CA MET A 12 -2.18 38.58 2.91
C MET A 12 -1.79 39.76 2.04
N THR A 13 -0.81 40.56 2.49
CA THR A 13 -0.31 41.68 1.70
C THR A 13 0.62 41.19 0.58
N ASN A 14 0.70 41.94 -0.53
CA ASN A 14 1.61 41.59 -1.63
C ASN A 14 3.07 41.41 -1.19
N GLN A 15 3.53 42.17 -0.19
CA GLN A 15 4.88 42.00 0.36
C GLN A 15 5.07 40.68 1.12
N GLN A 16 4.01 40.19 1.79
CA GLN A 16 4.05 38.88 2.43
C GLN A 16 3.96 37.75 1.40
N MET A 17 3.24 37.96 0.29
CA MET A 17 3.14 37.00 -0.82
C MET A 17 4.48 36.77 -1.51
N VAL A 18 5.31 37.82 -1.66
CA VAL A 18 6.65 37.72 -2.24
C VAL A 18 7.54 36.73 -1.48
N VAL A 19 7.37 36.59 -0.16
CA VAL A 19 8.10 35.61 0.65
C VAL A 19 7.68 34.17 0.28
N TYR A 20 6.40 33.95 -0.03
CA TYR A 20 5.90 32.66 -0.51
C TYR A 20 6.38 32.36 -1.93
N ASP A 21 6.41 33.36 -2.81
CA ASP A 21 6.93 33.22 -4.18
C ASP A 21 8.43 32.88 -4.16
N GLU A 22 9.22 33.58 -3.35
CA GLU A 22 10.65 33.32 -3.17
C GLU A 22 10.89 31.92 -2.56
N PHE A 23 10.06 31.51 -1.60
CA PHE A 23 10.11 30.18 -1.01
C PHE A 23 9.74 29.07 -2.02
N SER A 24 8.68 29.27 -2.81
CA SER A 24 8.25 28.31 -3.84
C SER A 24 9.31 28.08 -4.92
N SER A 25 10.07 29.12 -5.27
CA SER A 25 11.12 29.06 -6.28
C SER A 25 12.37 28.26 -5.87
N ARG A 26 12.54 28.01 -4.56
CA ARG A 26 13.71 27.32 -3.99
C ARG A 26 13.42 25.88 -3.56
N ILE A 27 12.18 25.41 -3.69
CA ILE A 27 11.82 24.01 -3.43
C ILE A 27 12.13 23.19 -4.69
N CYS A 28 13.26 22.47 -4.67
CA CYS A 28 13.58 21.48 -5.71
C CYS A 28 12.44 20.46 -5.85
N GLY A 29 11.82 20.38 -7.02
CA GLY A 29 10.78 19.41 -7.35
C GLY A 29 9.34 19.94 -7.37
N PHE A 30 9.11 21.20 -6.97
CA PHE A 30 7.90 21.92 -7.31
C PHE A 30 8.13 22.67 -8.62
N LYS A 31 7.70 22.10 -9.74
CA LYS A 31 7.33 22.93 -10.89
C LYS A 31 5.89 23.40 -10.60
N PRO A 32 5.63 24.71 -10.47
CA PRO A 32 4.28 25.22 -10.62
C PRO A 32 3.74 24.65 -11.93
N THR A 33 2.47 24.22 -11.98
CA THR A 33 1.80 23.93 -13.25
C THR A 33 1.99 25.17 -14.12
N THR A 34 2.94 25.12 -15.06
CA THR A 34 3.45 26.33 -15.69
C THR A 34 2.32 26.94 -16.48
N ALA A 35 2.18 28.26 -16.43
CA ALA A 35 1.25 29.00 -17.28
C ALA A 35 1.40 28.66 -18.79
N GLU A 36 2.52 28.05 -19.18
CA GLU A 36 2.75 27.43 -20.48
C GLU A 36 1.72 26.32 -20.82
N ASP A 37 1.29 25.49 -19.86
CA ASP A 37 0.26 24.46 -20.07
C ASP A 37 -1.12 25.07 -20.36
N MET A 38 -1.42 26.29 -19.87
CA MET A 38 -2.65 27.01 -20.21
C MET A 38 -2.62 27.63 -21.62
N ILE A 39 -1.42 27.89 -22.16
CA ILE A 39 -1.23 28.52 -23.49
C ILE A 39 -1.39 27.49 -24.62
N VAL A 40 -1.10 26.20 -24.36
CA VAL A 40 -1.31 25.13 -25.35
C VAL A 40 -2.81 24.80 -25.52
N ASP A 41 -3.60 24.84 -24.44
CA ASP A 41 -5.06 24.63 -24.52
C ASP A 41 -5.78 25.82 -25.20
N PHE A 42 -5.22 27.03 -25.17
CA PHE A 42 -5.80 28.20 -25.86
C PHE A 42 -5.55 28.20 -27.38
N SER A 43 -4.55 27.47 -27.86
CA SER A 43 -4.17 27.47 -29.29
C SER A 43 -4.88 26.41 -30.13
N VAL A 44 -5.48 25.39 -29.50
CA VAL A 44 -6.22 24.31 -30.19
C VAL A 44 -7.71 24.64 -30.36
N MET A 45 -8.28 25.53 -29.54
CA MET A 45 -9.68 25.93 -29.63
C MET A 45 -9.83 27.35 -30.23
N LYS A 46 -9.62 27.44 -31.55
CA LYS A 46 -9.90 28.59 -32.43
C LYS A 46 -8.99 29.82 -32.28
N SER A 47 -8.35 30.14 -33.40
CA SER A 47 -7.81 31.45 -33.75
C SER A 47 -8.83 32.57 -33.51
N SER A 48 -8.55 33.43 -32.54
CA SER A 48 -8.96 34.84 -32.58
C SER A 48 -8.16 35.62 -31.53
N THR A 49 -7.10 36.28 -32.00
CA THR A 49 -6.46 37.39 -31.29
C THR A 49 -7.50 38.47 -30.97
N PRO A 50 -7.47 39.10 -29.79
CA PRO A 50 -8.38 40.18 -29.46
C PRO A 50 -7.88 41.45 -30.14
N THR A 51 -8.57 41.90 -31.17
CA THR A 51 -8.43 43.29 -31.63
C THR A 51 -9.80 43.81 -32.02
N ALA A 52 -10.23 44.82 -31.26
CA ALA A 52 -11.39 45.66 -31.45
C ALA A 52 -12.79 45.02 -31.32
N MET A 53 -13.65 45.78 -30.64
CA MET A 53 -15.05 45.51 -30.37
C MET A 53 -15.83 45.19 -31.65
N GLN A 54 -16.34 43.97 -31.79
CA GLN A 54 -17.47 43.64 -32.65
C GLN A 54 -18.37 42.60 -31.97
N PRO A 55 -19.70 42.66 -32.18
CA PRO A 55 -20.63 41.75 -31.54
C PRO A 55 -20.44 40.33 -32.10
N VAL A 56 -20.25 39.36 -31.20
CA VAL A 56 -20.10 37.95 -31.52
C VAL A 56 -21.39 37.42 -32.15
N VAL A 57 -21.35 37.14 -33.44
CA VAL A 57 -22.40 36.39 -34.14
C VAL A 57 -22.29 34.92 -33.71
N GLN A 58 -23.28 34.46 -32.94
CA GLN A 58 -23.44 33.04 -32.56
C GLN A 58 -23.62 32.19 -33.83
N GLN A 59 -22.75 31.20 -34.04
CA GLN A 59 -22.89 30.20 -35.10
C GLN A 59 -23.90 29.12 -34.66
N PRO A 60 -24.99 28.88 -35.41
CA PRO A 60 -26.14 28.07 -34.95
C PRO A 60 -25.92 26.53 -34.90
N GLY A 61 -24.67 26.05 -34.96
CA GLY A 61 -24.32 24.62 -34.95
C GLY A 61 -23.62 24.14 -33.67
N MET A 62 -22.79 24.98 -33.04
CA MET A 62 -21.98 24.57 -31.88
C MET A 62 -22.81 24.32 -30.61
N ASP A 63 -23.92 25.04 -30.45
CA ASP A 63 -24.79 24.86 -29.28
C ASP A 63 -25.46 23.47 -29.30
N LYS A 64 -25.81 22.95 -30.49
CA LYS A 64 -26.42 21.62 -30.63
C LYS A 64 -25.44 20.49 -30.34
N GLU A 65 -24.17 20.61 -30.74
CA GLU A 65 -23.14 19.61 -30.46
C GLU A 65 -22.83 19.53 -28.96
N VAL A 66 -22.78 20.68 -28.28
CA VAL A 66 -22.60 20.75 -26.83
C VAL A 66 -23.83 20.19 -26.11
N GLU A 67 -25.03 20.48 -26.58
CA GLU A 67 -26.28 19.94 -26.01
C GLU A 67 -26.37 18.42 -26.17
N GLN A 68 -25.98 17.87 -27.32
CA GLN A 68 -25.89 16.43 -27.56
C GLN A 68 -24.85 15.76 -26.64
N PHE A 69 -23.70 16.40 -26.46
CA PHE A 69 -22.66 15.92 -25.55
C PHE A 69 -23.13 15.87 -24.09
N VAL A 70 -23.75 16.96 -23.61
CA VAL A 70 -24.33 17.03 -22.26
C VAL A 70 -25.43 15.98 -22.10
N THR A 71 -26.29 15.80 -23.10
CA THR A 71 -27.34 14.79 -23.08
C THR A 71 -26.74 13.38 -22.96
N ALA A 72 -25.69 13.07 -23.71
CA ALA A 72 -25.01 11.78 -23.62
C ALA A 72 -24.39 11.53 -22.23
N LEU A 73 -23.78 12.56 -21.62
CA LEU A 73 -23.25 12.47 -20.25
C LEU A 73 -24.36 12.26 -19.22
N GLN A 74 -25.48 12.98 -19.34
CA GLN A 74 -26.64 12.86 -18.44
C GLN A 74 -27.31 11.48 -18.54
N LEU A 75 -27.40 10.91 -19.75
CA LEU A 75 -27.89 9.54 -19.95
C LEU A 75 -26.98 8.53 -19.23
N LEU A 76 -25.66 8.67 -19.35
CA LEU A 76 -24.71 7.81 -18.64
C LEU A 76 -24.84 7.96 -17.11
N VAL A 77 -25.02 9.18 -16.60
CA VAL A 77 -25.28 9.39 -15.16
C VAL A 77 -26.57 8.68 -14.72
N HIS A 78 -27.63 8.77 -15.51
CA HIS A 78 -28.90 8.08 -15.21
C HIS A 78 -28.75 6.56 -15.20
N ASP A 79 -28.02 6.00 -16.18
CA ASP A 79 -27.72 4.57 -16.23
C ASP A 79 -26.94 4.12 -14.99
N ILE A 80 -25.92 4.89 -14.57
CA ILE A 80 -25.14 4.61 -13.37
C ILE A 80 -25.99 4.72 -12.10
N ASP A 81 -26.81 5.76 -11.97
CA ASP A 81 -27.69 5.96 -10.81
C ASP A 81 -28.73 4.83 -10.69
N SER A 82 -29.26 4.35 -11.83
CA SER A 82 -30.14 3.18 -11.89
C SER A 82 -29.44 1.90 -11.42
N ILE A 83 -28.19 1.68 -11.87
CA ILE A 83 -27.37 0.55 -11.41
C ILE A 83 -27.07 0.65 -9.91
N LEU A 84 -26.70 1.83 -9.40
CA LEU A 84 -26.39 2.01 -7.97
C LEU A 84 -27.65 1.86 -7.10
N SER A 85 -28.81 2.30 -7.58
CA SER A 85 -30.09 2.17 -6.86
C SER A 85 -30.59 0.72 -6.82
N ALA A 86 -30.43 -0.05 -7.90
CA ALA A 86 -30.92 -1.43 -7.98
C ALA A 86 -30.17 -2.43 -7.09
N TYR A 87 -28.87 -2.21 -6.85
CA TYR A 87 -28.01 -3.14 -6.11
C TYR A 87 -27.64 -2.64 -4.70
N GLY A 88 -28.06 -1.42 -4.31
CA GLY A 88 -27.54 -0.71 -3.13
C GLY A 88 -26.08 -0.30 -3.34
N ILE A 89 -25.49 0.54 -2.48
CA ILE A 89 -24.05 0.84 -2.51
C ILE A 89 -23.33 -0.31 -1.81
N PRO A 90 -22.71 -1.27 -2.50
CA PRO A 90 -21.95 -2.32 -1.84
C PRO A 90 -20.54 -1.78 -1.57
N ASN A 91 -19.89 -2.26 -0.50
CA ASN A 91 -18.52 -1.86 -0.12
C ASN A 91 -17.43 -2.46 -1.04
N TYR A 92 -17.66 -2.56 -2.35
CA TYR A 92 -16.67 -3.03 -3.31
C TYR A 92 -15.87 -1.85 -3.90
N ARG A 93 -14.59 -2.09 -4.24
CA ARG A 93 -13.75 -1.05 -4.86
C ARG A 93 -14.29 -0.60 -6.22
N ALA A 94 -14.78 -1.55 -7.03
CA ALA A 94 -15.31 -1.25 -8.37
C ALA A 94 -16.64 -0.46 -8.32
N SER A 95 -17.53 -0.71 -7.35
CA SER A 95 -18.76 0.09 -7.17
C SER A 95 -18.44 1.51 -6.70
N ALA A 96 -17.50 1.67 -5.76
CA ALA A 96 -17.02 2.98 -5.34
C ALA A 96 -16.38 3.76 -6.50
N ALA A 97 -15.62 3.07 -7.37
CA ALA A 97 -15.05 3.66 -8.57
C ALA A 97 -16.13 4.14 -9.56
N VAL A 98 -17.17 3.35 -9.78
CA VAL A 98 -18.32 3.74 -10.62
C VAL A 98 -19.03 4.99 -10.07
N ALA A 99 -19.24 5.07 -8.75
CA ALA A 99 -19.82 6.25 -8.11
C ALA A 99 -18.95 7.50 -8.28
N ASN A 100 -17.63 7.38 -8.08
CA ASN A 100 -16.67 8.47 -8.29
C ASN A 100 -16.63 8.95 -9.75
N ILE A 101 -16.75 8.03 -10.71
CA ILE A 101 -16.83 8.38 -12.15
C ILE A 101 -18.12 9.14 -12.43
N ARG A 102 -19.26 8.71 -11.85
CA ARG A 102 -20.55 9.40 -11.99
C ARG A 102 -20.51 10.84 -11.51
N ASP A 103 -19.82 11.12 -10.41
CA ASP A 103 -19.66 12.49 -9.91
C ASP A 103 -18.80 13.35 -10.84
N ALA A 104 -17.72 12.79 -11.39
CA ALA A 104 -16.89 13.48 -12.39
C ALA A 104 -17.67 13.79 -13.68
N ILE A 105 -18.50 12.86 -14.16
CA ILE A 105 -19.38 13.07 -15.31
C ILE A 105 -20.38 14.19 -15.02
N SER A 106 -20.98 14.21 -13.82
CA SER A 106 -21.93 15.23 -13.41
C SER A 106 -21.29 16.63 -13.37
N GLN A 107 -20.05 16.73 -12.88
CA GLN A 107 -19.30 17.99 -12.88
C GLN A 107 -18.99 18.47 -14.32
N LEU A 108 -18.57 17.57 -15.21
CA LEU A 108 -18.35 17.90 -16.62
C LEU A 108 -19.65 18.32 -17.33
N ALA A 109 -20.76 17.63 -17.09
CA ALA A 109 -22.06 17.96 -17.66
C ALA A 109 -22.57 19.34 -17.21
N SER A 110 -22.22 19.79 -16.00
CA SER A 110 -22.60 21.12 -15.49
C SER A 110 -21.85 22.27 -16.20
N ASN A 111 -20.63 22.01 -16.66
CA ASN A 111 -19.75 23.01 -17.27
C ASN A 111 -19.00 22.38 -18.47
N PRO A 112 -19.70 22.03 -19.57
CA PRO A 112 -19.15 21.22 -20.66
C PRO A 112 -18.11 21.96 -21.52
N ARG A 113 -18.03 23.29 -21.40
CA ARG A 113 -17.12 24.15 -22.16
C ARG A 113 -15.82 24.47 -21.44
N GLU A 114 -15.72 24.14 -20.15
CA GLU A 114 -14.56 24.44 -19.33
C GLU A 114 -13.46 23.38 -19.51
N PRO A 115 -12.28 23.72 -20.07
CA PRO A 115 -11.19 22.76 -20.31
C PRO A 115 -10.69 22.09 -19.02
N ILE A 116 -10.76 22.81 -17.90
CA ILE A 116 -10.37 22.30 -16.58
C ILE A 116 -11.28 21.14 -16.15
N GLN A 117 -12.58 21.25 -16.39
CA GLN A 117 -13.52 20.19 -16.03
C GLN A 117 -13.32 18.94 -16.89
N MET A 118 -12.98 19.14 -18.17
CA MET A 118 -12.61 18.05 -19.06
C MET A 118 -11.34 17.34 -18.57
N HIS A 119 -10.31 18.09 -18.19
CA HIS A 119 -9.07 17.54 -17.63
C HIS A 119 -9.33 16.75 -16.34
N ASN A 120 -10.06 17.35 -15.39
CA ASN A 120 -10.39 16.71 -14.11
C ASN A 120 -11.20 15.41 -14.32
N CYS A 121 -12.14 15.42 -15.28
CA CYS A 121 -12.91 14.22 -15.62
C CYS A 121 -12.00 13.10 -16.15
N ILE A 122 -11.12 13.40 -17.11
CA ILE A 122 -10.15 12.43 -17.68
C ILE A 122 -9.19 11.92 -16.61
N GLN A 123 -8.67 12.79 -15.76
CA GLN A 123 -7.79 12.37 -14.66
C GLN A 123 -8.53 11.42 -13.72
N ARG A 124 -9.72 11.82 -13.27
CA ARG A 124 -10.51 11.06 -12.30
C ARG A 124 -10.90 9.69 -12.81
N ILE A 125 -11.37 9.59 -14.06
CA ILE A 125 -11.77 8.30 -14.64
C ILE A 125 -10.57 7.34 -14.80
N VAL A 126 -9.40 7.84 -15.22
CA VAL A 126 -8.19 7.02 -15.37
C VAL A 126 -7.71 6.52 -14.01
N GLU A 127 -7.67 7.39 -12.99
CA GLU A 127 -7.31 6.99 -11.62
C GLU A 127 -8.25 5.93 -11.04
N GLN A 128 -9.57 6.07 -11.23
CA GLN A 128 -10.54 5.09 -10.75
C GLN A 128 -10.37 3.72 -11.42
N VAL A 129 -10.07 3.68 -12.72
CA VAL A 129 -9.81 2.42 -13.43
C VAL A 129 -8.49 1.79 -12.99
N LEU A 130 -7.40 2.56 -12.90
CA LEU A 130 -6.12 2.03 -12.41
C LEU A 130 -6.25 1.49 -10.97
N CYS A 131 -7.03 2.15 -10.11
CA CYS A 131 -7.20 1.75 -8.71
C CYS A 131 -8.08 0.50 -8.53
N ALA A 132 -9.16 0.37 -9.29
CA ALA A 132 -10.23 -0.58 -8.97
C ALA A 132 -10.47 -1.69 -10.01
N TYR A 133 -10.01 -1.55 -11.25
CA TYR A 133 -10.31 -2.54 -12.30
C TYR A 133 -9.50 -3.83 -12.15
N ARG A 134 -10.19 -4.97 -12.24
CA ARG A 134 -9.59 -6.32 -12.35
C ARG A 134 -10.27 -7.09 -13.48
N ASN A 135 -9.48 -7.85 -14.25
CA ASN A 135 -10.02 -8.65 -15.34
C ASN A 135 -10.53 -10.01 -14.83
N ALA A 136 -11.84 -10.20 -14.77
CA ALA A 136 -12.49 -11.40 -14.24
C ALA A 136 -12.45 -12.63 -15.19
N ASP A 137 -12.07 -12.46 -16.46
CA ASP A 137 -12.15 -13.53 -17.47
C ASP A 137 -11.17 -14.70 -17.19
N PHE A 138 -10.06 -14.46 -16.47
CA PHE A 138 -9.07 -15.50 -16.16
C PHE A 138 -9.49 -16.48 -15.04
N GLN A 139 -10.45 -16.10 -14.19
CA GLN A 139 -10.95 -16.98 -13.12
C GLN A 139 -12.10 -17.89 -13.57
N GLN A 140 -12.60 -17.69 -14.80
CA GLN A 140 -13.80 -18.36 -15.29
C GLN A 140 -13.63 -19.87 -15.47
N HIS A 141 -12.39 -20.41 -15.55
CA HIS A 141 -12.17 -21.85 -15.66
C HIS A 141 -12.18 -22.62 -14.32
N GLN A 142 -12.20 -21.94 -13.16
CA GLN A 142 -12.15 -22.62 -11.85
C GLN A 142 -13.44 -22.55 -11.02
N LEU A 143 -14.41 -21.70 -11.38
CA LEU A 143 -15.54 -21.37 -10.49
C LEU A 143 -16.94 -21.69 -11.05
N CYS A 144 -17.08 -22.40 -12.17
CA CYS A 144 -18.39 -22.69 -12.80
C CYS A 144 -19.33 -23.64 -12.02
N MET A 145 -19.10 -23.93 -10.73
CA MET A 145 -19.90 -24.88 -9.95
C MET A 145 -20.78 -24.23 -8.88
N PHE A 146 -20.58 -22.95 -8.55
CA PHE A 146 -21.41 -22.21 -7.62
C PHE A 146 -21.51 -20.77 -8.14
N GLY A 147 -22.73 -20.25 -8.36
CA GLY A 147 -23.04 -19.06 -9.16
C GLY A 147 -22.09 -17.85 -9.03
N THR A 148 -22.00 -17.05 -10.09
CA THR A 148 -21.11 -15.88 -10.21
C THR A 148 -21.18 -14.98 -8.97
N PRO A 149 -20.08 -14.79 -8.22
CA PRO A 149 -20.07 -13.85 -7.11
C PRO A 149 -20.36 -12.41 -7.58
N PRO A 150 -21.07 -11.59 -6.80
CA PRO A 150 -21.50 -10.23 -7.17
C PRO A 150 -20.33 -9.25 -7.48
N GLU A 151 -19.10 -9.60 -7.13
CA GLU A 151 -17.89 -8.83 -7.45
C GLU A 151 -17.51 -8.90 -8.95
N ILE A 152 -17.88 -9.98 -9.65
CA ILE A 152 -17.63 -10.16 -11.09
C ILE A 152 -18.48 -9.18 -11.92
N ASP A 153 -19.69 -8.87 -11.46
CA ASP A 153 -20.58 -7.92 -12.12
C ASP A 153 -20.06 -6.49 -12.03
N TRP A 154 -19.46 -6.08 -10.91
CA TRP A 154 -19.00 -4.69 -10.74
C TRP A 154 -17.73 -4.37 -11.53
N ASN A 155 -16.82 -5.32 -11.70
CA ASN A 155 -15.64 -5.13 -12.55
C ASN A 155 -16.02 -4.97 -14.03
N ARG A 156 -17.00 -5.75 -14.49
CA ARG A 156 -17.57 -5.62 -15.84
C ARG A 156 -18.29 -4.28 -16.02
N ARG A 157 -19.11 -3.89 -15.05
CA ARG A 157 -19.80 -2.58 -15.04
C ARG A 157 -18.82 -1.41 -15.05
N LEU A 158 -17.75 -1.47 -14.26
CA LEU A 158 -16.70 -0.44 -14.25
C LEU A 158 -16.05 -0.30 -15.64
N LYS A 159 -15.70 -1.42 -16.29
CA LYS A 159 -15.20 -1.42 -17.66
C LYS A 159 -16.21 -0.82 -18.64
N ASP A 160 -17.47 -1.23 -18.57
CA ASP A 160 -18.50 -0.78 -19.50
C ASP A 160 -18.75 0.74 -19.34
N VAL A 161 -18.87 1.24 -18.11
CA VAL A 161 -18.99 2.67 -17.79
C VAL A 161 -17.76 3.45 -18.27
N PHE A 162 -16.55 2.92 -18.02
CA PHE A 162 -15.32 3.52 -18.47
C PHE A 162 -15.29 3.71 -19.99
N LEU A 163 -15.54 2.62 -20.72
CA LEU A 163 -15.51 2.63 -22.18
C LEU A 163 -16.63 3.49 -22.77
N GLN A 164 -17.80 3.51 -22.15
CA GLN A 164 -18.90 4.38 -22.57
C GLN A 164 -18.54 5.85 -22.38
N LEU A 165 -17.93 6.24 -21.24
CA LEU A 165 -17.44 7.60 -21.06
C LEU A 165 -16.36 7.95 -22.07
N CYS A 166 -15.38 7.07 -22.32
CA CYS A 166 -14.36 7.30 -23.35
C CYS A 166 -14.99 7.53 -24.74
N ARG A 167 -16.02 6.75 -25.12
CA ARG A 167 -16.74 6.96 -26.39
C ARG A 167 -17.43 8.32 -26.45
N ILE A 168 -18.01 8.78 -25.35
CA ILE A 168 -18.62 10.12 -25.26
C ILE A 168 -17.54 11.21 -25.37
N LEU A 169 -16.41 11.06 -24.68
CA LEU A 169 -15.28 12.00 -24.78
C LEU A 169 -14.70 12.07 -26.19
N LEU A 170 -14.68 10.94 -26.91
CA LEU A 170 -14.22 10.87 -28.30
C LEU A 170 -15.10 11.64 -29.28
N THR A 171 -16.31 12.05 -28.91
CA THR A 171 -17.12 12.97 -29.74
C THR A 171 -16.61 14.41 -29.67
N GLN A 172 -15.81 14.76 -28.67
CA GLN A 172 -15.26 16.10 -28.45
C GLN A 172 -13.74 16.17 -28.61
N ILE A 173 -13.03 15.05 -28.37
CA ILE A 173 -11.56 14.98 -28.37
C ILE A 173 -11.10 13.85 -29.30
N PRO A 174 -10.17 14.09 -30.23
CA PRO A 174 -9.59 13.03 -31.06
C PRO A 174 -8.92 11.93 -30.22
N LEU A 175 -8.95 10.68 -30.70
CA LEU A 175 -8.36 9.53 -29.99
C LEU A 175 -6.89 9.75 -29.61
N GLY A 176 -6.10 10.35 -30.50
CA GLY A 176 -4.69 10.63 -30.25
C GLY A 176 -4.46 11.62 -29.09
N ASP A 177 -5.33 12.61 -28.94
CA ASP A 177 -5.25 13.60 -27.85
C ASP A 177 -5.79 13.02 -26.54
N LEU A 178 -6.86 12.22 -26.59
CA LEU A 178 -7.34 11.49 -25.42
C LEU A 178 -6.27 10.53 -24.92
N ALA A 179 -5.64 9.75 -25.81
CA ALA A 179 -4.56 8.84 -25.46
C ALA A 179 -3.34 9.57 -24.88
N ARG A 180 -2.99 10.76 -25.41
CA ARG A 180 -1.93 11.61 -24.84
C ARG A 180 -2.26 12.04 -23.41
N ARG A 181 -3.49 12.52 -23.17
CA ARG A 181 -3.96 12.96 -21.84
C ARG A 181 -3.97 11.79 -20.85
N VAL A 182 -4.51 10.63 -21.25
CA VAL A 182 -4.51 9.39 -20.43
C VAL A 182 -3.07 8.95 -20.11
N THR A 183 -2.18 8.92 -21.10
CA THR A 183 -0.77 8.55 -20.89
C THR A 183 -0.07 9.48 -19.92
N ARG A 184 -0.31 10.80 -20.01
CA ARG A 184 0.23 11.78 -19.05
C ARG A 184 -0.26 11.49 -17.63
N VAL A 185 -1.55 11.24 -17.44
CA VAL A 185 -2.11 10.87 -16.12
C VAL A 185 -1.43 9.61 -15.56
N ILE A 186 -1.17 8.60 -16.39
CA ILE A 186 -0.48 7.37 -15.96
C ILE A 186 0.98 7.63 -15.58
N VAL A 187 1.70 8.41 -16.39
CA VAL A 187 3.11 8.75 -16.17
C VAL A 187 3.31 9.61 -14.92
N ASP A 188 2.42 10.58 -14.72
CA ASP A 188 2.44 11.48 -13.56
C ASP A 188 1.87 10.78 -12.30
N CYS A 189 1.24 9.60 -12.47
CA CYS A 189 0.71 8.83 -11.36
C CYS A 189 1.84 8.33 -10.45
N ARG A 190 1.78 8.80 -9.21
CA ARG A 190 2.74 8.54 -8.16
C ARG A 190 2.31 7.41 -7.21
N LEU A 191 1.10 6.88 -7.38
CA LEU A 191 0.48 5.92 -6.48
C LEU A 191 0.72 4.48 -6.96
N ASP A 192 0.69 3.51 -6.03
CA ASP A 192 1.10 2.12 -6.30
C ASP A 192 0.21 1.43 -7.34
N TYR A 193 -1.05 1.87 -7.49
CA TYR A 193 -1.99 1.36 -8.48
C TYR A 193 -1.60 1.69 -9.95
N ARG A 194 -0.58 2.52 -10.19
CA ARG A 194 -0.04 2.76 -11.54
C ARG A 194 0.47 1.48 -12.22
N PHE A 195 0.76 0.45 -11.42
CA PHE A 195 1.19 -0.87 -11.86
C PHE A 195 0.04 -1.90 -11.94
N ASN A 196 -1.21 -1.45 -12.09
CA ASN A 196 -2.32 -2.36 -12.33
C ASN A 196 -2.28 -2.92 -13.77
N VAL A 197 -1.82 -4.17 -13.90
CA VAL A 197 -1.62 -4.87 -15.18
C VAL A 197 -2.93 -5.02 -15.95
N ASP A 198 -4.05 -5.30 -15.28
CA ASP A 198 -5.35 -5.50 -15.94
C ASP A 198 -5.90 -4.20 -16.52
N ALA A 199 -5.77 -3.10 -15.76
CA ALA A 199 -6.17 -1.77 -16.22
C ALA A 199 -5.31 -1.31 -17.40
N MET A 200 -4.01 -1.54 -17.33
CA MET A 200 -3.08 -1.18 -18.40
C MET A 200 -3.33 -1.99 -19.68
N ASP A 201 -3.67 -3.28 -19.57
CA ASP A 201 -4.09 -4.12 -20.70
C ASP A 201 -5.41 -3.63 -21.32
N LEU A 202 -6.40 -3.26 -20.50
CA LEU A 202 -7.65 -2.67 -20.99
C LEU A 202 -7.39 -1.38 -21.77
N LEU A 203 -6.58 -0.47 -21.23
CA LEU A 203 -6.26 0.81 -21.86
C LEU A 203 -5.46 0.63 -23.16
N ALA A 204 -4.52 -0.33 -23.17
CA ALA A 204 -3.77 -0.73 -24.35
C ALA A 204 -4.67 -1.25 -25.47
N LYS A 205 -5.57 -2.19 -25.16
CA LYS A 205 -6.53 -2.79 -26.11
C LYS A 205 -7.44 -1.77 -26.79
N HIS A 206 -7.74 -0.67 -26.11
CA HIS A 206 -8.58 0.41 -26.65
C HIS A 206 -7.80 1.59 -27.21
N MET A 207 -6.48 1.46 -27.42
CA MET A 207 -5.61 2.52 -27.97
C MET A 207 -5.66 3.83 -27.16
N LEU A 208 -5.90 3.73 -25.85
CA LEU A 208 -5.96 4.88 -24.94
C LEU A 208 -4.60 5.23 -24.34
N ILE A 209 -3.53 4.53 -24.73
CA ILE A 209 -2.17 4.79 -24.29
C ILE A 209 -1.26 5.00 -25.48
N GLN A 210 -0.40 6.01 -25.41
CA GLN A 210 0.71 6.21 -26.33
C GLN A 210 1.85 5.28 -25.93
N MET A 211 1.87 4.09 -26.51
CA MET A 211 2.83 3.03 -26.16
C MET A 211 4.29 3.49 -26.21
N ASN A 212 4.68 4.30 -27.20
CA ASN A 212 6.05 4.81 -27.32
C ASN A 212 6.47 5.69 -26.11
N VAL A 213 5.57 6.55 -25.64
CA VAL A 213 5.82 7.44 -24.49
C VAL A 213 5.83 6.63 -23.20
N TYR A 214 4.91 5.67 -23.08
CA TYR A 214 4.85 4.79 -21.93
C TYR A 214 6.06 3.86 -21.84
N ASP A 215 6.54 3.31 -22.96
CA ASP A 215 7.75 2.50 -23.05
C ASP A 215 8.99 3.26 -22.56
N GLN A 216 9.18 4.50 -23.01
CA GLN A 216 10.27 5.35 -22.52
C GLN A 216 10.19 5.57 -21.00
N ASN A 217 9.00 5.89 -20.48
CA ASN A 217 8.81 6.11 -19.05
C ASN A 217 9.09 4.84 -18.23
N LEU A 218 8.56 3.70 -18.66
CA LEU A 218 8.74 2.43 -17.96
C LEU A 218 10.20 1.94 -18.02
N ALA A 219 10.87 2.11 -19.16
CA ALA A 219 12.29 1.81 -19.29
C ALA A 219 13.15 2.66 -18.34
N MET A 220 12.88 3.96 -18.20
CA MET A 220 13.58 4.82 -17.23
C MET A 220 13.32 4.38 -15.78
N LEU A 221 12.10 3.93 -15.45
CA LEU A 221 11.80 3.41 -14.12
C LEU A 221 12.60 2.14 -13.82
N ILE A 222 12.81 1.26 -14.80
CA ILE A 222 13.62 0.04 -14.66
C ILE A 222 15.12 0.35 -14.58
N ASP A 223 15.62 1.23 -15.45
CA ASP A 223 17.04 1.64 -15.53
C ASP A 223 17.55 2.25 -14.22
N SER A 224 16.66 2.86 -13.43
CA SER A 224 16.98 3.38 -12.09
C SER A 224 17.44 2.33 -11.08
N GLY A 225 17.35 1.02 -11.40
CA GLY A 225 17.90 -0.11 -10.63
C GLY A 225 17.28 -0.34 -9.24
N SER A 226 16.43 0.57 -8.79
CA SER A 226 15.84 0.63 -7.45
C SER A 226 14.35 0.31 -7.43
N ASN A 227 13.71 0.24 -8.61
CA ASN A 227 12.27 0.04 -8.75
C ASN A 227 11.92 -1.41 -9.13
N PHE A 228 12.01 -2.32 -8.16
CA PHE A 228 11.73 -3.74 -8.37
C PHE A 228 10.27 -4.02 -8.78
N GLU A 229 9.34 -3.17 -8.31
CA GLU A 229 7.93 -3.23 -8.71
C GLU A 229 7.73 -2.95 -10.19
N ALA A 230 8.40 -1.92 -10.74
CA ALA A 230 8.37 -1.61 -12.17
C ALA A 230 8.87 -2.80 -13.02
N LEU A 231 9.90 -3.50 -12.54
CA LEU A 231 10.45 -4.69 -13.20
C LEU A 231 9.46 -5.86 -13.21
N ILE A 232 8.84 -6.18 -12.06
CA ILE A 232 7.82 -7.24 -11.98
C ILE A 232 6.61 -6.88 -12.84
N PHE A 233 6.15 -5.63 -12.75
CA PHE A 233 5.04 -5.13 -13.53
C PHE A 233 5.32 -5.26 -15.03
N ALA A 234 6.48 -4.81 -15.51
CA ALA A 234 6.84 -4.86 -16.92
C ALA A 234 6.87 -6.30 -17.47
N GLN A 235 7.40 -7.26 -16.69
CA GLN A 235 7.37 -8.67 -17.06
C GLN A 235 5.94 -9.22 -17.19
N ARG A 236 5.06 -8.91 -16.23
CA ARG A 236 3.65 -9.34 -16.24
C ARG A 236 2.88 -8.69 -17.40
N PHE A 237 3.08 -7.40 -17.61
CA PHE A 237 2.40 -6.63 -18.65
C PHE A 237 2.78 -7.11 -20.06
N LEU A 238 4.07 -7.29 -20.35
CA LEU A 238 4.53 -7.84 -21.63
C LEU A 238 4.02 -9.27 -21.87
N LYS A 239 3.98 -10.10 -20.81
CA LYS A 239 3.39 -11.44 -20.89
C LYS A 239 1.90 -11.37 -21.23
N LEU A 240 1.16 -10.45 -20.63
CA LEU A 240 -0.28 -10.31 -20.89
C LEU A 240 -0.55 -9.81 -22.32
N LEU A 241 0.23 -8.82 -22.80
CA LEU A 241 0.16 -8.33 -24.17
C LEU A 241 0.44 -9.42 -25.22
N THR A 242 1.31 -10.39 -24.90
CA THR A 242 1.65 -11.49 -25.81
C THR A 242 0.66 -12.66 -25.79
N MET A 243 -0.06 -12.90 -24.68
CA MET A 243 -1.01 -14.02 -24.57
C MET A 243 -2.43 -13.66 -25.05
N ASN A 244 -2.85 -12.41 -24.94
CA ASN A 244 -4.25 -12.01 -25.12
C ASN A 244 -4.61 -11.38 -26.48
N ASN A 245 -3.67 -11.25 -27.40
CA ASN A 245 -3.91 -10.59 -28.70
C ASN A 245 -3.53 -11.50 -29.88
N PRO A 246 -4.50 -12.09 -30.61
CA PRO A 246 -4.22 -12.89 -31.81
C PRO A 246 -3.67 -12.05 -32.99
N THR A 247 -3.78 -10.72 -32.93
CA THR A 247 -3.26 -9.76 -33.92
C THR A 247 -1.84 -9.27 -33.61
N HIS A 248 -1.37 -9.38 -32.37
CA HIS A 248 -0.02 -9.00 -31.99
C HIS A 248 0.81 -10.26 -31.73
N SER A 249 1.52 -10.72 -32.76
CA SER A 249 2.58 -11.70 -32.56
C SER A 249 3.61 -11.15 -31.56
N ARG A 250 4.47 -12.01 -30.98
CA ARG A 250 5.62 -11.57 -30.18
C ARG A 250 6.42 -10.42 -30.83
N GLN A 251 6.42 -10.38 -32.17
CA GLN A 251 7.09 -9.35 -32.96
C GLN A 251 6.41 -7.98 -32.85
N ALA A 252 5.08 -7.90 -32.84
CA ALA A 252 4.36 -6.63 -32.69
C ALA A 252 4.50 -6.04 -31.28
N VAL A 253 4.56 -6.88 -30.24
CA VAL A 253 4.86 -6.43 -28.87
C VAL A 253 6.31 -5.93 -28.79
N SER A 254 7.23 -6.64 -29.45
CA SER A 254 8.64 -6.26 -29.55
C SER A 254 8.85 -4.90 -30.23
N GLU A 255 8.04 -4.57 -31.23
CA GLU A 255 8.06 -3.28 -31.91
C GLU A 255 7.39 -2.17 -31.08
N SER A 256 6.41 -2.51 -30.23
CA SER A 256 5.66 -1.54 -29.42
C SER A 256 6.38 -1.06 -28.16
N MET A 257 7.25 -1.90 -27.57
CA MET A 257 7.96 -1.59 -26.30
C MET A 257 9.45 -2.02 -26.32
N PRO A 258 10.26 -1.52 -27.28
CA PRO A 258 11.65 -1.94 -27.43
C PRO A 258 12.54 -1.56 -26.24
N LEU A 259 12.36 -0.37 -25.64
CA LEU A 259 13.24 0.14 -24.58
C LEU A 259 13.04 -0.63 -23.27
N THR A 260 11.79 -0.92 -22.92
CA THR A 260 11.46 -1.71 -21.72
C THR A 260 12.03 -3.11 -21.83
N MET A 261 11.96 -3.74 -23.01
CA MET A 261 12.55 -5.06 -23.22
C MET A 261 14.07 -5.06 -23.13
N GLU A 262 14.74 -4.04 -23.67
CA GLU A 262 16.19 -3.89 -23.54
C GLU A 262 16.60 -3.79 -22.06
N GLN A 263 15.87 -2.98 -21.29
CA GLN A 263 16.14 -2.80 -19.86
C GLN A 263 15.85 -4.06 -19.03
N LEU A 264 14.81 -4.83 -19.39
CA LEU A 264 14.55 -6.13 -18.78
C LEU A 264 15.64 -7.15 -19.11
N ALA A 265 16.16 -7.17 -20.34
CA ALA A 265 17.26 -8.05 -20.72
C ALA A 265 18.55 -7.71 -19.97
N LYS A 266 18.87 -6.42 -19.82
CA LYS A 266 19.99 -5.96 -18.96
C LYS A 266 19.82 -6.40 -17.51
N ALA A 267 18.64 -6.17 -16.92
CA ALA A 267 18.36 -6.55 -15.55
C ALA A 267 18.47 -8.08 -15.31
N GLN A 268 18.12 -8.91 -16.29
CA GLN A 268 18.28 -10.36 -16.23
C GLN A 268 19.76 -10.80 -16.27
N GLN A 269 20.61 -10.11 -17.04
CA GLN A 269 22.05 -10.40 -17.11
C GLN A 269 22.78 -10.07 -15.80
N PHE A 270 22.41 -8.99 -15.11
CA PHE A 270 22.98 -8.62 -13.81
C PHE A 270 22.50 -9.54 -12.66
N GLY A 271 21.38 -10.25 -12.82
CA GLY A 271 20.83 -11.18 -11.82
C GLY A 271 21.55 -12.52 -11.68
N GLN A 272 22.39 -12.92 -12.65
CA GLN A 272 23.10 -14.21 -12.60
C GLN A 272 24.30 -14.23 -11.64
N ASN A 273 24.78 -13.07 -11.17
CA ASN A 273 25.99 -12.95 -10.32
C ASN A 273 25.70 -12.83 -8.80
N ARG A 274 24.49 -13.13 -8.33
CA ARG A 274 24.14 -13.07 -6.90
C ARG A 274 23.54 -14.41 -6.44
N PRO A 275 24.09 -15.08 -5.40
CA PRO A 275 23.41 -16.22 -4.79
C PRO A 275 22.20 -15.70 -4.00
N THR A 276 20.99 -16.04 -4.45
CA THR A 276 19.73 -15.80 -3.72
C THR A 276 19.15 -17.12 -3.20
N PRO A 277 18.41 -17.11 -2.07
CA PRO A 277 17.78 -18.31 -1.52
C PRO A 277 16.67 -18.85 -2.43
N GLU A 278 16.63 -20.17 -2.57
CA GLU A 278 15.70 -20.90 -3.44
C GLU A 278 14.22 -20.72 -3.07
N SER A 279 13.53 -19.81 -3.78
CA SER A 279 12.07 -19.90 -3.97
C SER A 279 11.50 -19.13 -5.17
N PHE A 280 12.28 -18.89 -6.23
CA PHE A 280 11.82 -18.15 -7.42
C PHE A 280 12.12 -18.84 -8.75
N ALA A 281 12.02 -20.17 -8.79
CA ALA A 281 11.94 -20.91 -10.04
C ALA A 281 10.48 -21.26 -10.34
N THR A 282 9.73 -20.34 -10.92
CA THR A 282 8.57 -20.71 -11.74
C THR A 282 8.35 -19.67 -12.84
N ALA A 283 8.43 -20.16 -14.08
CA ALA A 283 8.16 -19.49 -15.35
C ALA A 283 9.22 -18.48 -15.85
N THR A 284 10.49 -18.88 -15.92
CA THR A 284 11.34 -18.46 -17.04
C THR A 284 11.02 -19.35 -18.24
N VAL A 285 10.44 -18.77 -19.29
CA VAL A 285 10.41 -19.40 -20.61
C VAL A 285 11.77 -19.12 -21.24
N PRO A 286 12.59 -20.14 -21.57
CA PRO A 286 13.75 -19.93 -22.41
C PRO A 286 13.25 -19.47 -23.79
N LEU A 287 13.70 -18.31 -24.25
CA LEU A 287 13.76 -18.08 -25.69
C LEU A 287 14.88 -18.97 -26.21
N ASN A 288 14.55 -20.19 -26.66
CA ASN A 288 15.21 -20.84 -27.77
C ASN A 288 14.43 -22.08 -28.26
N ASN A 289 14.48 -22.24 -29.58
CA ASN A 289 13.91 -23.22 -30.49
C ASN A 289 13.47 -24.62 -30.00
N GLU A 290 12.39 -25.06 -30.67
CA GLU A 290 12.15 -26.38 -31.28
C GLU A 290 11.10 -27.36 -30.72
N VAL A 291 10.52 -28.07 -31.68
CA VAL A 291 9.29 -28.87 -31.75
C VAL A 291 9.48 -30.29 -31.20
N ALA A 292 8.49 -30.86 -30.48
CA ALA A 292 7.98 -32.25 -30.66
C ALA A 292 7.02 -32.74 -29.55
N LEU A 293 5.73 -32.86 -29.91
CA LEU A 293 4.83 -34.03 -29.84
C LEU A 293 5.02 -35.23 -28.85
N ILE A 294 3.86 -35.69 -28.33
CA ILE A 294 3.49 -37.02 -27.74
C ILE A 294 3.73 -37.15 -26.21
N GLY A 295 2.84 -37.66 -25.34
CA GLY A 295 1.54 -38.33 -25.47
C GLY A 295 1.02 -38.80 -24.10
N SER A 296 -0.28 -39.11 -24.06
CA SER A 296 -1.16 -39.51 -22.95
C SER A 296 -0.66 -40.60 -21.98
N ARG A 297 -1.18 -40.59 -20.73
CA ARG A 297 -1.98 -41.72 -20.15
C ARG A 297 -2.64 -41.42 -18.78
N SER A 298 -3.75 -42.15 -18.61
CA SER A 298 -4.88 -42.14 -17.65
C SER A 298 -4.60 -43.02 -16.40
N VAL A 299 -4.98 -42.61 -15.17
CA VAL A 299 -6.15 -43.02 -14.33
C VAL A 299 -6.01 -44.26 -13.43
N ALA A 300 -6.60 -44.13 -12.21
CA ALA A 300 -7.19 -45.13 -11.28
C ALA A 300 -6.53 -45.11 -9.87
N SER A 301 -7.18 -45.29 -8.70
CA SER A 301 -8.57 -45.49 -8.23
C SER A 301 -8.54 -45.57 -6.69
N LEU A 302 -9.60 -45.11 -5.99
CA LEU A 302 -9.86 -45.18 -4.53
C LEU A 302 -10.18 -46.62 -4.02
N PRO A 303 -10.14 -46.90 -2.69
CA PRO A 303 -11.39 -47.06 -1.89
C PRO A 303 -11.32 -46.71 -0.34
N PRO A 304 -12.45 -46.78 0.44
CA PRO A 304 -12.69 -46.11 1.76
C PRO A 304 -13.03 -47.08 2.97
N PRO A 305 -13.94 -46.80 3.96
CA PRO A 305 -13.76 -46.18 5.31
C PRO A 305 -14.39 -46.95 6.54
N SER A 306 -14.29 -46.43 7.80
CA SER A 306 -15.16 -46.77 8.99
C SER A 306 -14.84 -45.86 10.21
N THR A 307 -15.67 -44.99 10.83
CA THR A 307 -16.89 -45.05 11.72
C THR A 307 -16.67 -45.24 13.25
N ILE A 308 -17.55 -44.58 14.05
CA ILE A 308 -17.92 -44.72 15.50
C ILE A 308 -17.32 -43.63 16.45
N ALA A 309 -17.92 -43.11 17.53
CA ALA A 309 -19.25 -42.60 17.97
C ALA A 309 -19.21 -42.46 19.53
N ASP A 310 -19.78 -41.37 20.07
CA ASP A 310 -20.37 -41.12 21.41
C ASP A 310 -19.60 -41.30 22.75
N ARG A 311 -19.58 -40.24 23.59
CA ARG A 311 -20.46 -40.10 24.80
C ARG A 311 -20.18 -38.84 25.65
N VAL A 312 -21.20 -38.47 26.42
CA VAL A 312 -21.48 -37.23 27.17
C VAL A 312 -21.44 -37.48 28.71
N HIS A 313 -20.97 -36.53 29.55
CA HIS A 313 -21.72 -35.80 30.62
C HIS A 313 -20.86 -35.11 31.74
N ASN A 314 -21.21 -33.85 32.04
CA ASN A 314 -21.16 -33.02 33.29
C ASN A 314 -19.90 -32.85 34.19
N SER A 315 -19.42 -31.60 34.36
CA SER A 315 -19.65 -30.68 35.52
C SER A 315 -18.56 -29.58 35.63
N LEU A 316 -18.99 -28.33 35.83
CA LEU A 316 -18.19 -27.11 36.17
C LEU A 316 -18.07 -26.97 37.71
N PRO A 317 -17.17 -26.14 38.32
CA PRO A 317 -16.60 -24.88 37.79
C PRO A 317 -15.10 -24.58 38.09
N ALA A 318 -14.40 -23.99 37.11
CA ALA A 318 -13.18 -23.18 37.31
C ALA A 318 -12.92 -22.30 36.06
N ALA A 319 -13.77 -21.28 35.87
CA ALA A 319 -13.48 -20.19 34.93
C ALA A 319 -12.40 -19.31 35.58
N LEU A 320 -11.21 -19.08 34.99
CA LEU A 320 -10.99 -18.20 33.85
C LEU A 320 -9.58 -18.39 33.22
N VAL A 321 -9.01 -19.60 33.23
CA VAL A 321 -7.64 -19.84 32.70
C VAL A 321 -7.58 -21.07 31.80
N ALA A 322 -8.32 -21.08 30.69
CA ALA A 322 -8.04 -21.94 29.53
C ALA A 322 -9.09 -21.72 28.42
N SER A 323 -8.68 -21.15 27.30
CA SER A 323 -9.30 -21.41 25.99
C SER A 323 -8.36 -21.01 24.86
N VAL A 324 -7.33 -21.83 24.66
CA VAL A 324 -6.72 -22.05 23.35
C VAL A 324 -7.11 -23.47 22.96
N PRO A 325 -7.82 -23.71 21.85
CA PRO A 325 -7.80 -25.01 21.21
C PRO A 325 -6.79 -25.01 20.06
N LEU A 326 -5.88 -26.00 20.08
CA LEU A 326 -5.06 -26.41 18.94
C LEU A 326 -5.86 -27.35 18.02
N SER A 327 -5.81 -27.02 16.73
CA SER A 327 -5.60 -27.82 15.51
C SER A 327 -6.21 -29.22 15.30
N GLY A 328 -6.79 -29.42 14.11
CA GLY A 328 -6.95 -30.71 13.41
C GLY A 328 -7.47 -30.53 11.96
N PRO A 329 -7.10 -31.40 10.99
CA PRO A 329 -6.48 -30.96 9.73
C PRO A 329 -7.25 -31.33 8.44
N VAL A 330 -6.89 -30.70 7.31
CA VAL A 330 -7.08 -31.27 5.96
C VAL A 330 -5.79 -31.01 5.14
N GLY A 331 -4.95 -32.05 5.02
CA GLY A 331 -3.90 -32.18 3.97
C GLY A 331 -4.49 -32.82 2.71
N GLY A 332 -3.83 -32.98 1.57
CA GLY A 332 -2.46 -32.80 1.05
C GLY A 332 -2.54 -33.11 -0.47
N SER A 333 -1.53 -33.10 -1.33
CA SER A 333 -0.07 -33.25 -1.18
C SER A 333 0.59 -32.98 -2.54
N THR A 334 1.85 -32.54 -2.54
CA THR A 334 2.91 -33.21 -3.33
C THR A 334 4.22 -33.10 -2.55
N HIS A 335 4.81 -34.26 -2.31
CA HIS A 335 6.11 -34.47 -1.66
C HIS A 335 7.24 -33.70 -2.37
N LEU A 336 8.09 -33.04 -1.57
CA LEU A 336 9.55 -32.81 -1.72
C LEU A 336 9.97 -31.53 -0.95
N ARG A 337 9.83 -31.48 0.38
CA ARG A 337 10.52 -30.51 1.28
C ARG A 337 10.22 -30.85 2.75
N GLY A 338 10.91 -31.87 3.29
CA GLY A 338 10.67 -32.36 4.66
C GLY A 338 11.34 -31.52 5.76
N ASP A 339 12.56 -31.02 5.52
CA ASP A 339 13.38 -30.47 6.63
C ASP A 339 13.04 -29.03 7.05
N ASN A 340 12.59 -28.14 6.14
CA ASN A 340 12.54 -26.70 6.45
C ASN A 340 11.26 -26.21 7.15
N MET A 341 10.18 -26.99 7.16
CA MET A 341 8.91 -26.58 7.78
C MET A 341 8.85 -26.91 9.27
N GLU A 342 9.53 -27.98 9.68
CA GLU A 342 9.54 -28.48 11.06
C GLU A 342 10.34 -27.54 11.97
N ASP A 343 11.52 -27.10 11.51
CA ASP A 343 12.36 -26.10 12.18
C ASP A 343 11.65 -24.75 12.41
N GLY A 344 10.77 -24.36 11.47
CA GLY A 344 9.99 -23.12 11.57
C GLY A 344 8.92 -23.18 12.66
N ALA A 345 8.21 -24.31 12.75
CA ALA A 345 7.17 -24.54 13.75
C ALA A 345 7.75 -24.68 15.16
N GLU A 346 8.89 -25.36 15.30
CA GLU A 346 9.59 -25.50 16.58
C GLU A 346 10.07 -24.13 17.09
N LEU A 347 10.68 -23.32 16.23
CA LEU A 347 11.10 -21.97 16.59
C LEU A 347 9.91 -21.11 17.02
N GLN A 348 8.80 -21.15 16.29
CA GLN A 348 7.59 -20.43 16.64
C GLN A 348 7.08 -20.82 18.04
N SER A 349 7.09 -22.11 18.39
CA SER A 349 6.70 -22.60 19.71
C SER A 349 7.62 -22.08 20.83
N LYS A 350 8.94 -22.07 20.60
CA LYS A 350 9.92 -21.52 21.55
C LYS A 350 9.72 -20.02 21.78
N VAL A 351 9.52 -19.25 20.70
CA VAL A 351 9.25 -17.80 20.80
C VAL A 351 7.94 -17.54 21.53
N GLU A 352 6.89 -18.33 21.25
CA GLU A 352 5.60 -18.22 21.94
C GLU A 352 5.75 -18.44 23.45
N MET A 353 6.46 -19.49 23.85
CA MET A 353 6.72 -19.80 25.24
C MET A 353 7.41 -18.62 25.95
N ILE A 354 8.49 -18.11 25.37
CA ILE A 354 9.27 -16.98 25.93
C ILE A 354 8.41 -15.72 26.03
N LEU A 355 7.64 -15.39 24.99
CA LEU A 355 6.79 -14.20 25.00
C LEU A 355 5.70 -14.30 26.08
N ARG A 356 5.10 -15.48 26.26
CA ARG A 356 4.11 -15.71 27.33
C ARG A 356 4.72 -15.59 28.72
N GLU A 357 5.89 -16.17 28.92
CA GLU A 357 6.64 -16.07 30.18
C GLU A 357 7.01 -14.62 30.49
N TRP A 358 7.49 -13.87 29.50
CA TRP A 358 7.78 -12.45 29.65
C TRP A 358 6.54 -11.63 30.03
N ILE A 359 5.40 -11.85 29.36
CA ILE A 359 4.16 -11.14 29.67
C ILE A 359 3.76 -11.38 31.14
N GLN A 360 3.88 -12.61 31.63
CA GLN A 360 3.59 -12.92 33.03
C GLN A 360 4.59 -12.24 33.97
N LEU A 361 5.88 -12.30 33.66
CA LEU A 361 6.95 -11.74 34.46
C LEU A 361 6.90 -10.22 34.54
N CYS A 362 6.71 -9.52 33.42
CA CYS A 362 6.94 -8.07 33.29
C CYS A 362 5.94 -7.20 34.07
N TYR A 363 4.80 -7.78 34.45
CA TYR A 363 3.76 -7.16 35.26
C TYR A 363 3.81 -7.56 36.74
N THR A 364 4.74 -8.42 37.16
CA THR A 364 4.96 -8.69 38.58
C THR A 364 5.51 -7.44 39.29
N PRO A 365 5.13 -7.20 40.57
CA PRO A 365 5.65 -6.06 41.32
C PRO A 365 7.18 -6.05 41.43
N GLN A 366 7.80 -7.23 41.48
CA GLN A 366 9.26 -7.36 41.51
C GLN A 366 9.89 -6.92 40.20
N ALA A 367 9.41 -7.41 39.05
CA ALA A 367 9.93 -7.02 37.74
C ALA A 367 9.72 -5.53 37.42
N GLN A 368 8.69 -4.89 38.00
CA GLN A 368 8.50 -3.44 37.86
C GLN A 368 9.49 -2.62 38.70
N LYS A 369 9.91 -3.14 39.86
CA LYS A 369 10.95 -2.50 40.69
C LYS A 369 12.35 -2.72 40.14
N GLU A 370 12.62 -3.92 39.63
CA GLU A 370 13.95 -4.35 39.16
C GLU A 370 13.90 -4.82 37.70
N PRO A 371 13.64 -3.91 36.74
CA PRO A 371 13.41 -4.28 35.34
C PRO A 371 14.64 -4.90 34.66
N GLN A 372 15.85 -4.50 35.09
CA GLN A 372 17.09 -5.09 34.57
C GLN A 372 17.27 -6.55 35.02
N GLN A 373 16.86 -6.89 36.25
CA GLN A 373 16.93 -8.27 36.74
C GLN A 373 15.90 -9.15 36.03
N ALA A 374 14.68 -8.65 35.84
CA ALA A 374 13.66 -9.34 35.06
C ALA A 374 14.10 -9.55 33.59
N LEU A 375 14.77 -8.56 32.99
CA LEU A 375 15.38 -8.71 31.68
C LEU A 375 16.45 -9.80 31.67
N ALA A 376 17.35 -9.82 32.66
CA ALA A 376 18.40 -10.84 32.75
C ALA A 376 17.82 -12.26 32.84
N GLN A 377 16.73 -12.45 33.60
CA GLN A 377 16.01 -13.72 33.70
C GLN A 377 15.46 -14.16 32.34
N ILE A 378 14.73 -13.29 31.63
CA ILE A 378 14.15 -13.70 30.34
C ILE A 378 15.21 -13.89 29.25
N VAL A 379 16.29 -13.08 29.26
CA VAL A 379 17.41 -13.24 28.33
C VAL A 379 18.15 -14.55 28.57
N HIS A 380 18.23 -15.04 29.80
CA HIS A 380 18.74 -16.39 30.09
C HIS A 380 17.91 -17.46 29.39
N VAL A 381 16.58 -17.41 29.54
CA VAL A 381 15.66 -18.35 28.87
C VAL A 381 15.82 -18.25 27.34
N MET A 382 15.98 -17.05 26.78
CA MET A 382 16.22 -16.87 25.34
C MET A 382 17.53 -17.53 24.86
N HIS A 383 18.59 -17.48 25.66
CA HIS A 383 19.86 -18.14 25.34
C HIS A 383 19.74 -19.67 25.45
N GLU A 384 19.10 -20.18 26.50
CA GLU A 384 18.86 -21.62 26.68
C GLU A 384 18.04 -22.23 25.54
N GLN A 385 17.03 -21.48 25.06
CA GLN A 385 16.20 -21.89 23.93
C GLN A 385 16.85 -21.62 22.56
N GLY A 386 18.04 -21.00 22.54
CA GLY A 386 18.80 -20.71 21.32
C GLY A 386 18.19 -19.67 20.38
N VAL A 387 17.16 -18.92 20.81
CA VAL A 387 16.39 -18.00 19.95
C VAL A 387 17.10 -16.66 19.68
N ILE A 388 18.19 -16.39 20.40
CA ILE A 388 19.05 -15.20 20.19
C ILE A 388 20.53 -15.57 19.95
N SER A 389 20.79 -16.82 19.54
CA SER A 389 22.14 -17.35 19.33
C SER A 389 22.88 -16.69 18.16
N THR A 390 22.15 -16.27 17.12
CA THR A 390 22.71 -15.64 15.92
C THR A 390 21.92 -14.40 15.52
N ASP A 391 22.52 -13.54 14.70
CA ASP A 391 21.85 -12.35 14.18
C ASP A 391 20.57 -12.68 13.39
N GLU A 392 20.56 -13.81 12.68
CA GLU A 392 19.38 -14.33 11.99
C GLU A 392 18.28 -14.75 12.97
N MET A 393 18.63 -15.47 14.03
CA MET A 393 17.68 -15.92 15.06
C MET A 393 17.08 -14.73 15.81
N ILE A 394 17.87 -13.70 16.12
CA ILE A 394 17.37 -12.44 16.69
C ILE A 394 16.34 -11.79 15.74
N THR A 395 16.61 -11.77 14.43
CA THR A 395 15.68 -11.24 13.43
C THR A 395 14.35 -12.02 13.45
N ARG A 396 14.44 -13.36 13.43
CA ARG A 396 13.27 -14.24 13.46
C ARG A 396 12.50 -14.11 14.77
N PHE A 397 13.18 -13.98 15.90
CA PHE A 397 12.59 -13.79 17.23
C PHE A 397 11.71 -12.53 17.29
N PHE A 398 12.26 -11.37 16.93
CA PHE A 398 11.48 -10.12 16.95
C PHE A 398 10.35 -10.10 15.92
N ARG A 399 10.56 -10.72 14.75
CA ARG A 399 9.52 -10.86 13.73
C ARG A 399 8.35 -11.68 14.26
N LEU A 400 8.62 -12.87 14.80
CA LEU A 400 7.61 -13.76 15.38
C LEU A 400 6.89 -13.09 16.57
N CYS A 401 7.62 -12.42 17.48
CA CYS A 401 6.99 -11.66 18.57
C CYS A 401 6.01 -10.59 18.04
N THR A 402 6.40 -9.86 17.00
CA THR A 402 5.56 -8.83 16.38
C THR A 402 4.31 -9.45 15.76
N GLU A 403 4.47 -10.48 14.91
CA GLU A 403 3.38 -11.21 14.27
C GLU A 403 2.40 -11.78 15.29
N MET A 404 2.90 -12.41 16.36
CA MET A 404 2.08 -12.97 17.42
C MET A 404 1.27 -11.92 18.18
N CYS A 405 1.86 -10.78 18.53
CA CYS A 405 1.15 -9.69 19.23
C CYS A 405 0.05 -9.07 18.34
N VAL A 406 0.32 -8.93 17.04
CA VAL A 406 -0.63 -8.47 16.04
C VAL A 406 -1.77 -9.47 15.88
N ASP A 407 -1.46 -10.76 15.75
CA ASP A 407 -2.45 -11.83 15.63
C ASP A 407 -3.35 -11.95 16.86
N VAL A 408 -2.80 -11.81 18.07
CA VAL A 408 -3.59 -11.71 19.30
C VAL A 408 -4.56 -10.53 19.22
N SER A 409 -4.10 -9.37 18.75
CA SER A 409 -4.94 -8.19 18.60
C SER A 409 -6.07 -8.41 17.60
N TYR A 410 -5.78 -9.01 16.43
CA TYR A 410 -6.81 -9.37 15.45
C TYR A 410 -7.85 -10.33 16.02
N ARG A 411 -7.42 -11.40 16.72
CA ARG A 411 -8.34 -12.35 17.35
C ARG A 411 -9.25 -11.68 18.37
N LEU A 412 -8.69 -10.80 19.21
CA LEU A 412 -9.45 -10.07 20.22
C LEU A 412 -10.47 -9.11 19.60
N ILE A 413 -10.10 -8.41 18.52
CA ILE A 413 -10.99 -7.50 17.79
C ILE A 413 -12.10 -8.28 17.07
N LYS A 414 -11.76 -9.39 16.40
CA LYS A 414 -12.70 -10.20 15.62
C LYS A 414 -13.68 -11.00 16.50
N ASN A 415 -13.27 -11.43 17.69
CA ASN A 415 -14.12 -12.22 18.59
C ASN A 415 -15.13 -11.37 19.38
N ASP A 416 -15.10 -10.04 19.31
CA ASP A 416 -15.97 -9.13 20.08
C ASP A 416 -17.16 -8.57 19.28
N VAL A 417 -17.77 -9.39 18.43
CA VAL A 417 -18.90 -8.93 17.58
C VAL A 417 -20.20 -8.72 18.39
N SER A 418 -20.28 -9.05 19.69
CA SER A 418 -21.56 -9.01 20.40
C SER A 418 -21.59 -8.86 21.93
N SER A 419 -20.49 -8.60 22.66
CA SER A 419 -20.55 -8.74 24.13
C SER A 419 -19.76 -7.78 25.01
N HIS A 420 -18.74 -7.06 24.51
CA HIS A 420 -17.97 -6.14 25.35
C HIS A 420 -17.86 -4.71 24.80
N PRO A 421 -17.67 -3.70 25.67
CA PRO A 421 -17.36 -2.34 25.22
C PRO A 421 -16.04 -2.33 24.44
N THR A 422 -16.01 -1.67 23.27
CA THR A 422 -14.82 -1.56 22.40
C THR A 422 -13.56 -1.02 23.10
N THR A 423 -13.71 -0.33 24.23
CA THR A 423 -12.60 0.14 25.07
C THR A 423 -11.90 -1.00 25.83
N VAL A 424 -12.65 -2.00 26.29
CA VAL A 424 -12.13 -3.15 27.05
C VAL A 424 -11.28 -4.06 26.15
N VAL A 425 -11.70 -4.28 24.92
CA VAL A 425 -10.92 -5.06 23.95
C VAL A 425 -9.59 -4.39 23.62
N ARG A 426 -9.60 -3.07 23.38
CA ARG A 426 -8.35 -2.32 23.16
C ARG A 426 -7.40 -2.43 24.34
N GLN A 427 -7.90 -2.36 25.58
CA GLN A 427 -7.07 -2.55 26.78
C GLN A 427 -6.43 -3.94 26.83
N ARG A 428 -7.15 -4.99 26.44
CA ARG A 428 -6.60 -6.36 26.35
C ARG A 428 -5.50 -6.46 25.29
N CYS A 429 -5.67 -5.80 24.13
CA CYS A 429 -4.61 -5.73 23.13
C CYS A 429 -3.38 -5.00 23.69
N TYR A 430 -3.58 -3.84 24.33
CA TYR A 430 -2.50 -3.04 24.92
C TYR A 430 -1.68 -3.81 25.95
N TYR A 431 -2.31 -4.68 26.74
CA TYR A 431 -1.60 -5.54 27.69
C TYR A 431 -0.52 -6.41 27.04
N THR A 432 -0.80 -6.99 25.87
CA THR A 432 0.19 -7.83 25.17
C THR A 432 1.23 -6.97 24.44
N LEU A 433 0.77 -5.89 23.79
CA LEU A 433 1.61 -4.99 23.01
C LEU A 433 2.62 -4.23 23.89
N ASP A 434 2.17 -3.69 25.03
CA ASP A 434 3.01 -2.93 25.95
C ASP A 434 4.08 -3.82 26.59
N ALA A 435 3.75 -5.09 26.89
CA ALA A 435 4.74 -6.06 27.36
C ALA A 435 5.83 -6.30 26.32
N PHE A 436 5.47 -6.54 25.06
CA PHE A 436 6.44 -6.70 23.96
C PHE A 436 7.31 -5.45 23.77
N VAL A 437 6.72 -4.25 23.81
CA VAL A 437 7.48 -2.99 23.74
C VAL A 437 8.45 -2.86 24.91
N LYS A 438 8.02 -3.19 26.14
CA LYS A 438 8.87 -3.14 27.33
C LYS A 438 10.07 -4.08 27.20
N LEU A 439 9.88 -5.30 26.70
CA LEU A 439 10.99 -6.23 26.42
C LEU A 439 11.98 -5.62 25.43
N THR A 440 11.46 -5.13 24.30
CA THR A 440 12.24 -4.53 23.22
C THR A 440 13.06 -3.34 23.71
N CYS A 441 12.43 -2.40 24.42
CA CYS A 441 13.10 -1.23 24.96
C CYS A 441 14.18 -1.61 25.98
N LEU A 442 13.93 -2.58 26.85
CA LEU A 442 14.91 -3.07 27.82
C LEU A 442 16.09 -3.77 27.13
N MET A 443 15.83 -4.59 26.10
CA MET A 443 16.89 -5.21 25.30
C MET A 443 17.75 -4.17 24.59
N ILE A 444 17.18 -3.07 24.06
CA ILE A 444 17.94 -1.97 23.45
C ILE A 444 18.74 -1.19 24.51
N LYS A 445 18.11 -0.84 25.64
CA LYS A 445 18.77 -0.11 26.74
C LYS A 445 19.95 -0.88 27.30
N HIS A 446 19.84 -2.19 27.43
CA HIS A 446 20.86 -3.05 28.03
C HIS A 446 21.65 -3.91 27.03
N SER A 447 21.50 -3.71 25.70
CA SER A 447 22.34 -4.42 24.73
C SER A 447 23.79 -3.99 24.90
N ASP A 448 24.66 -4.97 25.14
CA ASP A 448 26.11 -4.96 25.32
C ASP A 448 26.74 -3.68 25.92
N GLY A 449 27.28 -3.81 27.12
CA GLY A 449 27.79 -2.73 27.97
C GLY A 449 28.61 -1.67 27.20
N SER A 450 28.20 -0.41 27.36
CA SER A 450 28.89 0.81 26.89
C SER A 450 28.94 1.04 25.37
N GLN A 451 28.63 0.06 24.51
CA GLN A 451 28.74 0.22 23.06
C GLN A 451 27.46 0.81 22.45
N TYR A 452 27.42 2.14 22.35
CA TYR A 452 26.31 2.90 21.77
C TYR A 452 25.89 2.40 20.37
N GLN A 453 26.85 1.97 19.54
CA GLN A 453 26.57 1.51 18.18
C GLN A 453 25.71 0.23 18.17
N THR A 454 25.92 -0.70 19.11
CA THR A 454 25.14 -1.93 19.22
C THR A 454 23.67 -1.61 19.54
N LYS A 455 23.43 -0.65 20.45
CA LYS A 455 22.08 -0.17 20.80
C LYS A 455 21.38 0.43 19.59
N ILE A 456 22.07 1.28 18.84
CA ILE A 456 21.56 1.93 17.62
C ILE A 456 21.23 0.89 16.55
N ASN A 457 22.12 -0.08 16.32
CA ASN A 457 21.93 -1.13 15.33
C ASN A 457 20.73 -2.02 15.69
N LEU A 458 20.59 -2.40 16.96
CA LEU A 458 19.45 -3.18 17.43
C LEU A 458 18.14 -2.40 17.30
N LEU A 459 18.12 -1.11 17.65
CA LEU A 459 16.97 -0.23 17.44
C LEU A 459 16.55 -0.17 15.97
N LYS A 460 17.48 0.14 15.07
CA LYS A 460 17.21 0.23 13.62
C LYS A 460 16.71 -1.11 13.09
N LYS A 461 17.29 -2.22 13.55
CA LYS A 461 16.88 -3.57 13.17
C LYS A 461 15.46 -3.89 13.61
N VAL A 462 15.11 -3.64 14.88
CA VAL A 462 13.76 -3.93 15.38
C VAL A 462 12.71 -3.04 14.73
N LEU A 463 12.99 -1.75 14.54
CA LEU A 463 12.09 -0.86 13.79
C LEU A 463 11.88 -1.36 12.35
N ASN A 464 12.94 -1.77 11.66
CA ASN A 464 12.83 -2.33 10.31
C ASN A 464 11.99 -3.63 10.27
N ILE A 465 12.14 -4.50 11.28
CA ILE A 465 11.30 -5.69 11.41
C ILE A 465 9.83 -5.31 11.58
N ILE A 466 9.53 -4.38 12.49
CA ILE A 466 8.16 -3.91 12.74
C ILE A 466 7.56 -3.27 11.48
N THR A 467 8.30 -2.40 10.79
CA THR A 467 7.82 -1.75 9.55
C THR A 467 7.57 -2.76 8.44
N ASN A 468 8.41 -3.79 8.31
CA ASN A 468 8.24 -4.83 7.30
C ASN A 468 7.03 -5.73 7.60
N VAL A 469 6.83 -6.12 8.87
CA VAL A 469 5.64 -6.88 9.29
C VAL A 469 4.38 -6.04 9.05
N LEU A 470 4.41 -4.75 9.35
CA LEU A 470 3.30 -3.83 9.10
C LEU A 470 2.98 -3.72 7.61
N HIS A 471 3.99 -3.50 6.77
CA HIS A 471 3.83 -3.40 5.33
C HIS A 471 3.23 -4.67 4.73
N LEU A 472 3.78 -5.83 5.10
CA LEU A 472 3.29 -7.12 4.65
C LEU A 472 1.85 -7.39 5.12
N ASP A 473 1.54 -7.07 6.38
CA ASP A 473 0.18 -7.24 6.93
C ASP A 473 -0.84 -6.35 6.18
N HIS A 474 -0.45 -5.11 5.88
CA HIS A 474 -1.27 -4.20 5.08
C HIS A 474 -1.50 -4.71 3.65
N GLU A 475 -0.45 -5.18 2.98
CA GLU A 475 -0.55 -5.74 1.62
C GLU A 475 -1.44 -7.00 1.57
N VAL A 476 -1.27 -7.90 2.55
CA VAL A 476 -1.98 -9.18 2.59
C VAL A 476 -3.43 -9.01 3.04
N ARG A 477 -3.71 -8.21 4.07
CA ARG A 477 -5.06 -8.05 4.62
C ARG A 477 -5.90 -6.99 3.93
N GLY A 478 -5.28 -6.02 3.25
CA GLY A 478 -5.99 -4.97 2.53
C GLY A 478 -6.97 -4.21 3.42
N THR A 479 -8.28 -4.39 3.18
CA THR A 479 -9.35 -3.72 3.94
C THR A 479 -9.50 -4.23 5.36
N ASP A 480 -9.06 -5.45 5.65
CA ASP A 480 -9.11 -6.04 6.98
C ASP A 480 -7.92 -5.62 7.86
N PHE A 481 -7.02 -4.77 7.34
CA PHE A 481 -5.87 -4.28 8.09
C PHE A 481 -6.28 -3.45 9.31
N HIS A 482 -5.61 -3.67 10.43
CA HIS A 482 -5.77 -2.90 11.66
C HIS A 482 -4.46 -2.19 12.02
N SER A 483 -4.48 -0.87 11.96
CA SER A 483 -3.34 -0.01 12.27
C SER A 483 -3.00 0.06 13.77
N MET A 484 -3.98 -0.18 14.65
CA MET A 484 -3.86 0.03 16.10
C MET A 484 -2.69 -0.71 16.76
N PRO A 485 -2.42 -2.01 16.51
CA PRO A 485 -1.33 -2.72 17.16
C PRO A 485 0.03 -2.08 16.86
N TYR A 486 0.26 -1.74 15.60
CA TYR A 486 1.48 -1.09 15.14
C TYR A 486 1.61 0.34 15.67
N GLN A 487 0.52 1.09 15.67
CA GLN A 487 0.46 2.43 16.24
C GLN A 487 0.89 2.41 17.71
N ARG A 488 0.33 1.48 18.50
CA ARG A 488 0.64 1.31 19.92
C ARG A 488 2.10 0.93 20.12
N ILE A 489 2.61 -0.04 19.36
CA ILE A 489 4.02 -0.45 19.44
C ILE A 489 4.95 0.75 19.20
N LEU A 490 4.77 1.46 18.09
CA LEU A 490 5.65 2.56 17.70
C LEU A 490 5.60 3.73 18.68
N ILE A 491 4.41 4.15 19.13
CA ILE A 491 4.30 5.33 20.01
C ILE A 491 4.80 5.04 21.43
N ILE A 492 4.56 3.85 21.97
CA ILE A 492 5.05 3.48 23.30
C ILE A 492 6.56 3.28 23.26
N MET A 493 7.08 2.64 22.21
CA MET A 493 8.53 2.47 22.03
C MET A 493 9.23 3.83 21.90
N PHE A 494 8.65 4.77 21.14
CA PHE A 494 9.15 6.14 21.04
C PHE A 494 9.19 6.84 22.40
N ASN A 495 8.10 6.78 23.17
CA ASN A 495 8.03 7.42 24.49
C ASN A 495 9.03 6.81 25.49
N GLU A 496 9.20 5.49 25.49
CA GLU A 496 10.12 4.76 26.38
C GLU A 496 11.60 5.01 26.08
N LEU A 497 11.95 5.10 24.79
CA LEU A 497 13.34 5.32 24.35
C LEU A 497 13.73 6.79 24.31
N THR A 498 12.77 7.70 24.29
CA THR A 498 13.05 9.13 24.41
C THR A 498 12.98 9.61 25.85
N ALA A 499 12.34 8.89 26.79
CA ALA A 499 12.31 9.26 28.20
C ALA A 499 13.70 9.66 28.75
N PRO A 500 13.81 10.69 29.63
CA PRO A 500 15.11 11.13 30.15
C PRO A 500 15.89 9.97 30.77
N ASP A 501 17.03 9.64 30.19
CA ASP A 501 17.85 8.49 30.56
C ASP A 501 19.31 8.78 30.17
N PRO A 502 20.24 8.95 31.13
CA PRO A 502 21.63 9.27 30.85
C PRO A 502 22.31 8.29 29.90
N THR A 503 21.85 7.04 29.83
CA THR A 503 22.41 6.01 28.95
C THR A 503 22.00 6.20 27.49
N LEU A 504 20.84 6.82 27.25
CA LEU A 504 20.27 7.05 25.92
C LEU A 504 20.49 8.48 25.42
N ASP A 505 20.71 9.45 26.30
CA ASP A 505 20.91 10.86 25.95
C ASP A 505 22.02 11.05 24.90
N VAL A 506 23.11 10.29 25.01
CA VAL A 506 24.25 10.31 24.09
C VAL A 506 23.86 9.88 22.67
N ILE A 507 22.86 9.01 22.53
CA ILE A 507 22.36 8.51 21.25
C ILE A 507 20.98 9.06 20.87
N SER A 508 20.50 10.07 21.59
CA SER A 508 19.17 10.68 21.40
C SER A 508 18.85 11.03 19.94
N TRP A 509 19.79 11.66 19.23
CA TRP A 509 19.64 11.95 17.79
C TRP A 509 19.43 10.68 16.96
N HIS A 510 20.20 9.64 17.19
CA HIS A 510 20.11 8.38 16.45
C HIS A 510 18.79 7.65 16.72
N ILE A 511 18.23 7.79 17.92
CA ILE A 511 16.89 7.30 18.25
C ILE A 511 15.85 8.05 17.42
N LEU A 512 15.88 9.38 17.43
CA LEU A 512 14.96 10.22 16.66
C LEU A 512 15.07 9.94 15.15
N GLU A 513 16.29 9.84 14.63
CA GLU A 513 16.57 9.49 13.23
C GLU A 513 15.97 8.13 12.86
N ALA A 514 16.15 7.11 13.69
CA ALA A 514 15.62 5.77 13.42
C ALA A 514 14.09 5.75 13.36
N PHE A 515 13.41 6.47 14.26
CA PHE A 515 11.95 6.63 14.20
C PHE A 515 11.51 7.47 13.00
N GLY A 516 12.25 8.53 12.66
CA GLY A 516 11.99 9.33 11.47
C GLY A 516 12.08 8.52 10.19
N GLN A 517 13.11 7.68 10.05
CA GLN A 517 13.27 6.74 8.93
C GLN A 517 12.15 5.71 8.88
N ALA A 518 11.78 5.12 10.03
CA ALA A 518 10.67 4.18 10.10
C ALA A 518 9.34 4.81 9.66
N LEU A 519 9.04 6.02 10.14
CA LEU A 519 7.82 6.75 9.77
C LEU A 519 7.85 7.24 8.32
N PHE A 520 9.01 7.61 7.78
CA PHE A 520 9.15 7.91 6.35
C PHE A 520 8.84 6.68 5.48
N ILE A 521 9.32 5.49 5.87
CA ILE A 521 8.99 4.24 5.17
C ILE A 521 7.49 3.96 5.22
N LEU A 522 6.85 4.24 6.37
CA LEU A 522 5.41 4.04 6.62
C LEU A 522 4.52 5.21 6.17
N GLN A 523 5.02 6.12 5.33
CA GLN A 523 4.24 7.28 4.89
C GLN A 523 2.87 6.88 4.30
N PRO A 524 1.82 7.72 4.44
CA PRO A 524 0.46 7.41 3.96
C PRO A 524 0.39 6.97 2.50
N ARG A 525 1.29 7.49 1.66
CA ARG A 525 1.38 7.12 0.24
C ARG A 525 1.75 5.65 0.00
N ARG A 526 2.54 5.03 0.88
CA ARG A 526 2.97 3.61 0.79
C ARG A 526 2.04 2.69 1.58
N VAL A 527 1.57 3.15 2.73
CA VAL A 527 0.70 2.36 3.62
C VAL A 527 -0.57 3.13 3.93
N PRO A 528 -1.51 3.26 2.97
CA PRO A 528 -2.72 4.06 3.14
C PRO A 528 -3.59 3.62 4.33
N GLY A 529 -3.66 2.31 4.63
CA GLY A 529 -4.38 1.80 5.80
C GLY A 529 -3.80 2.25 7.15
N PHE A 530 -2.57 2.78 7.17
CA PHE A 530 -1.89 3.30 8.35
C PHE A 530 -1.95 4.84 8.46
N ALA A 531 -2.53 5.55 7.48
CA ALA A 531 -2.45 7.01 7.39
C ALA A 531 -2.93 7.77 8.65
N TYR A 532 -4.05 7.36 9.25
CA TYR A 532 -4.56 7.98 10.48
C TYR A 532 -3.64 7.74 11.68
N ALA A 533 -3.21 6.50 11.87
CA ALA A 533 -2.27 6.14 12.93
C ALA A 533 -0.91 6.84 12.76
N TRP A 534 -0.46 6.98 11.52
CA TRP A 534 0.75 7.71 11.17
C TRP A 534 0.64 9.18 11.55
N LEU A 535 -0.48 9.83 11.22
CA LEU A 535 -0.75 11.23 11.57
C LEU A 535 -0.86 11.41 13.09
N ASP A 536 -1.51 10.48 13.78
CA ASP A 536 -1.59 10.49 15.25
C ASP A 536 -0.20 10.41 15.91
N ILE A 537 0.75 9.65 15.32
CA ILE A 537 2.12 9.55 15.85
C ILE A 537 2.87 10.85 15.63
N ILE A 538 2.91 11.37 14.39
CA ILE A 538 3.67 12.60 14.11
C ILE A 538 3.06 13.83 14.77
N GLY A 539 1.73 13.84 14.94
CA GLY A 539 0.97 14.88 15.65
C GLY A 539 1.00 14.73 17.18
N HIS A 540 1.58 13.64 17.70
CA HIS A 540 1.60 13.39 19.13
C HIS A 540 2.43 14.44 19.88
N ARG A 541 1.91 14.96 20.99
CA ARG A 541 2.56 16.02 21.79
C ARG A 541 4.00 15.69 22.18
N ASN A 542 4.29 14.43 22.52
CA ASN A 542 5.65 14.02 22.91
C ASN A 542 6.56 13.97 21.68
N PHE A 543 6.05 13.53 20.53
CA PHE A 543 6.81 13.48 19.29
C PHE A 543 7.23 14.89 18.87
N ILE A 544 6.25 15.80 18.76
CA ILE A 544 6.50 17.22 18.48
C ILE A 544 7.43 17.83 19.54
N GLY A 545 7.19 17.55 20.83
CA GLY A 545 8.01 18.04 21.93
C GLY A 545 9.48 17.65 21.78
N ARG A 546 9.77 16.38 21.48
CA ARG A 546 11.15 15.91 21.32
C ARG A 546 11.83 16.40 20.05
N LEU A 547 11.08 16.57 18.96
CA LEU A 547 11.65 17.02 17.69
C LEU A 547 11.85 18.54 17.62
N LEU A 548 10.95 19.34 18.23
CA LEU A 548 10.94 20.79 18.03
C LEU A 548 11.28 21.60 19.28
N LYS A 549 10.97 21.10 20.49
CA LYS A 549 11.17 21.85 21.75
C LYS A 549 12.40 21.40 22.52
N GLU A 550 12.58 20.09 22.67
CA GLU A 550 13.63 19.45 23.47
C GLU A 550 14.72 18.85 22.57
N SER A 551 14.89 19.40 21.37
CA SER A 551 15.78 18.83 20.36
C SER A 551 17.25 19.00 20.74
N THR A 552 17.98 17.88 20.69
CA THR A 552 19.44 17.87 20.82
C THR A 552 20.15 18.43 19.59
N GLU A 553 19.51 18.39 18.42
CA GLU A 553 20.05 18.77 17.11
C GLU A 553 18.96 19.51 16.30
N PRO A 554 18.63 20.77 16.65
CA PRO A 554 17.41 21.45 16.20
C PRO A 554 17.31 21.60 14.68
N MET A 555 18.42 21.81 13.98
CA MET A 555 18.40 21.90 12.51
C MET A 555 18.06 20.55 11.88
N LYS A 556 18.63 19.45 12.39
CA LYS A 556 18.41 18.11 11.85
C LYS A 556 17.01 17.60 12.17
N THR A 557 16.52 17.82 13.40
CA THR A 557 15.17 17.40 13.79
C THR A 557 14.09 18.22 13.09
N ALA A 558 14.31 19.52 12.88
CA ALA A 558 13.38 20.36 12.11
C ALA A 558 13.31 19.91 10.64
N ALA A 559 14.45 19.60 10.02
CA ALA A 559 14.50 19.06 8.65
C ALA A 559 13.77 17.72 8.55
N MET A 560 14.02 16.80 9.50
CA MET A 560 13.34 15.51 9.57
C MET A 560 11.83 15.67 9.75
N TYR A 561 11.39 16.52 10.67
CA TYR A 561 9.96 16.76 10.88
C TYR A 561 9.30 17.40 9.65
N THR A 562 9.97 18.37 9.02
CA THR A 562 9.50 18.98 7.76
C THR A 562 9.32 17.92 6.69
N GLN A 563 10.28 17.01 6.53
CA GLN A 563 10.16 15.90 5.58
C GLN A 563 8.96 15.02 5.89
N LEU A 564 8.71 14.68 7.16
CA LEU A 564 7.52 13.91 7.54
C LEU A 564 6.24 14.66 7.16
N ILE A 565 6.12 15.96 7.48
CA ILE A 565 4.96 16.76 7.08
C ILE A 565 4.78 16.77 5.55
N ILE A 566 5.85 16.88 4.77
CA ILE A 566 5.80 16.78 3.31
C ILE A 566 5.28 15.40 2.85
N CYS A 567 5.57 14.33 3.59
CA CYS A 567 5.05 12.99 3.25
C CYS A 567 3.55 12.83 3.55
N HIS A 568 2.97 13.73 4.35
CA HIS A 568 1.54 13.77 4.63
C HIS A 568 0.74 14.56 3.59
N LEU A 569 1.32 15.66 3.11
CA LEU A 569 0.78 16.53 2.06
C LEU A 569 0.81 15.83 0.70
#